data_AF-A0A970H1K1-F1
#
_entry.id   AF-A0A970H1K1-F1
#
_cell.length_a   1.000
_cell.length_b   1.000
_cell.length_c   1.000
_cell.angle_alpha   90.00
_cell.angle_beta   90.00
_cell.angle_gamma   90.00
#
_symmetry.space_group_name_H-M   'P 1'
#
loop_
_entity.id
_entity.type
_entity.pdbx_description
1 polymer ?
#
loop_
_entity_poly.entity_id
_entity_poly.type
_entity_poly.pdbx_seq_one_letter_code
_entity_poly.pdbx_strand_id
1 'polypeptide(L)'
;ILFVNHHNFTGRSHLTAMVSTNNGVSVDYKLLIDERSDVSYPDVVEGEGGRTWMVYDRERYGAKEILMACFTEEDINKGRFASPTSYTRKIICKV
;
A
#
# COMPACT_ATOMS: atom_id res chain seq x y z
N ILE A 1 8.02 -6.29 11.05
CA ILE A 1 7.72 -4.84 10.95
C ILE A 1 7.19 -4.57 9.55
N LEU A 2 6.02 -3.92 9.47
CA LEU A 2 5.43 -3.46 8.21
C LEU A 2 5.88 -2.01 7.93
N PHE A 3 6.30 -1.76 6.70
CA PHE A 3 6.60 -0.43 6.17
C PHE A 3 5.77 -0.19 4.93
N VAL A 4 5.27 1.03 4.76
CA VAL A 4 4.67 1.47 3.49
C VAL A 4 5.38 2.71 3.02
N ASN A 5 6.01 2.63 1.85
CA ASN A 5 6.65 3.77 1.21
C ASN A 5 6.81 3.52 -0.30
N HIS A 6 7.35 4.50 -1.01
CA HIS A 6 7.75 4.35 -2.40
C HIS A 6 8.97 3.43 -2.52
N HIS A 7 8.92 2.48 -3.45
CA HIS A 7 10.02 1.52 -3.69
C HIS A 7 10.35 1.43 -5.19
N ASN A 8 11.63 1.50 -5.55
CA ASN A 8 12.12 1.52 -6.94
C ASN A 8 11.35 2.50 -7.84
N PHE A 9 11.38 3.78 -7.46
CA PHE A 9 10.44 4.80 -7.95
C PHE A 9 11.16 6.02 -8.52
N THR A 10 10.41 6.86 -9.23
CA THR A 10 10.77 8.25 -9.55
C THR A 10 9.66 9.17 -9.06
N GLY A 11 10.00 10.29 -8.42
CA GLY A 11 9.02 11.21 -7.83
C GLY A 11 8.23 10.55 -6.70
N ARG A 12 6.89 10.60 -6.76
CA ARG A 12 6.00 9.87 -5.84
C ARG A 12 5.22 8.82 -6.61
N SER A 13 5.81 7.64 -6.76
CA SER A 13 5.23 6.52 -7.52
C SER A 13 5.58 5.18 -6.85
N HIS A 14 4.96 4.09 -7.32
CA HIS A 14 5.24 2.73 -6.82
C HIS A 14 5.10 2.60 -5.29
N LEU A 15 3.97 3.08 -4.76
CA LEU A 15 3.63 2.92 -3.36
C LEU A 15 3.54 1.42 -3.04
N THR A 16 4.34 0.96 -2.09
CA THR A 16 4.59 -0.47 -1.85
C THR A 16 4.54 -0.77 -0.36
N ALA A 17 3.81 -1.82 0.02
CA ALA A 17 3.84 -2.39 1.37
C ALA A 17 4.98 -3.42 1.46
N MET A 18 5.79 -3.35 2.50
CA MET A 18 7.03 -4.12 2.66
C MET A 18 7.13 -4.67 4.07
N VAL A 19 7.52 -5.94 4.20
CA VAL A 19 7.72 -6.60 5.49
C VAL A 19 9.20 -6.88 5.72
N SER A 20 9.66 -6.56 6.92
CA SER A 20 10.95 -6.97 7.47
C SER A 20 10.75 -7.88 8.69
N THR A 21 11.44 -9.02 8.68
CA THR A 21 11.45 -10.02 9.74
C THR A 21 12.64 -9.88 10.70
N ASN A 22 13.61 -9.02 10.37
CA ASN A 22 14.84 -8.79 11.12
C ASN A 22 14.95 -7.35 11.66
N ASN A 23 13.85 -6.83 12.21
CA ASN A 23 13.78 -5.49 12.82
C ASN A 23 14.16 -4.33 11.89
N GLY A 24 13.83 -4.44 10.60
CA GLY A 24 14.07 -3.37 9.62
C GLY A 24 15.46 -3.39 9.00
N VAL A 25 16.29 -4.40 9.25
CA VAL A 25 17.63 -4.51 8.66
C VAL A 25 17.55 -4.81 7.15
N SER A 26 16.64 -5.69 6.73
CA SER A 26 16.34 -5.96 5.32
C SER A 26 14.84 -6.02 5.07
N VAL A 27 14.44 -5.77 3.82
CA VAL A 27 13.08 -6.03 3.33
C VAL A 27 13.05 -7.43 2.73
N ASP A 28 12.17 -8.28 3.25
CA ASP A 28 12.07 -9.69 2.84
C ASP A 28 10.97 -9.87 1.78
N TYR A 29 9.85 -9.17 1.96
CA TYR A 29 8.65 -9.30 1.13
C TYR A 29 8.09 -7.94 0.76
N LYS A 30 7.40 -7.87 -0.38
CA LYS A 30 6.86 -6.61 -0.92
C LYS A 30 5.60 -6.84 -1.74
N LEU A 31 4.64 -5.92 -1.62
CA LEU A 31 3.42 -5.85 -2.40
C LEU A 31 3.28 -4.45 -2.99
N LEU A 32 3.34 -4.36 -4.32
CA LEU A 32 3.05 -3.12 -5.03
C LEU A 32 1.57 -2.79 -4.87
N ILE A 33 1.27 -1.66 -4.24
CA ILE A 33 -0.09 -1.20 -4.02
C ILE A 33 -0.57 -0.38 -5.21
N ASP A 34 0.23 0.59 -5.64
CA ASP A 34 -0.10 1.50 -6.74
C ASP A 34 1.17 2.00 -7.46
N GLU A 35 1.29 1.67 -8.74
CA GLU A 35 2.38 2.05 -9.63
C GLU A 35 2.32 3.51 -10.11
N ARG A 36 1.16 4.14 -10.03
CA ARG A 36 0.89 5.43 -10.66
C ARG A 36 1.72 6.56 -10.06
N SER A 37 1.91 7.64 -10.82
CA SER A 37 2.51 8.88 -10.32
C SER A 37 1.57 9.65 -9.40
N ASP A 38 2.17 10.50 -8.56
CA ASP A 38 1.51 11.38 -7.60
C ASP A 38 0.58 10.67 -6.62
N VAL A 39 0.92 9.43 -6.26
CA VAL A 39 0.33 8.73 -5.12
C VAL A 39 1.14 9.07 -3.87
N SER A 40 0.51 9.41 -2.75
CA SER A 40 1.27 9.91 -1.58
C SER A 40 0.52 9.83 -0.26
N TYR A 41 1.25 10.08 0.83
CA TYR A 41 0.71 10.15 2.20
C TYR A 41 -0.06 8.89 2.62
N PRO A 42 0.57 7.70 2.55
CA PRO A 42 -0.06 6.50 3.09
C PRO A 42 -0.27 6.65 4.60
N ASP A 43 -1.44 6.23 5.06
CA ASP A 43 -1.71 5.96 6.47
C ASP A 43 -2.29 4.56 6.60
N VAL A 44 -1.86 3.82 7.62
CA VAL A 44 -2.02 2.37 7.70
C VAL A 44 -2.48 1.97 9.09
N VAL A 45 -3.45 1.06 9.13
CA VAL A 45 -3.89 0.42 10.36
C VAL A 45 -3.99 -1.09 10.17
N GLU A 46 -3.44 -1.83 11.12
CA GLU A 46 -3.70 -3.25 11.28
C GLU A 46 -5.00 -3.42 12.08
N GLY A 47 -5.87 -4.31 11.64
CA GLY A 47 -7.06 -4.66 12.42
C GLY A 47 -7.39 -6.14 12.32
N GLU A 48 -8.63 -6.46 12.63
CA GLU A 48 -9.01 -7.86 12.91
C GLU A 48 -8.89 -8.78 11.69
N GLY A 49 -8.48 -10.02 11.97
CA GLY A 49 -8.33 -11.07 10.96
C GLY A 49 -7.07 -10.95 10.12
N GLY A 50 -6.02 -10.28 10.62
CA GLY A 50 -4.75 -10.10 9.90
C GLY A 50 -4.84 -9.16 8.71
N ARG A 51 -5.87 -8.31 8.69
CA ARG A 51 -6.09 -7.33 7.63
C ARG A 51 -5.37 -6.03 7.97
N THR A 52 -4.72 -5.50 6.95
CA THR A 52 -4.19 -4.15 6.93
C THR A 52 -5.07 -3.30 6.03
N TRP A 53 -5.51 -2.15 6.51
CA TRP A 53 -6.14 -1.12 5.70
C TRP A 53 -5.17 0.03 5.54
N MET A 54 -5.13 0.56 4.32
CA MET A 54 -4.31 1.71 3.99
C MET A 54 -5.14 2.73 3.22
N VAL A 55 -5.03 3.99 3.60
CA VAL A 55 -5.53 5.13 2.81
C VAL A 55 -4.37 5.94 2.24
N TYR A 56 -4.57 6.55 1.07
CA TYR A 56 -3.55 7.38 0.43
C TYR A 56 -4.17 8.34 -0.59
N ASP A 57 -3.48 9.44 -0.87
CA ASP A 57 -3.86 10.42 -1.89
C ASP A 57 -3.40 9.98 -3.28
N ARG A 58 -4.17 10.33 -4.32
CA ARG A 58 -3.70 10.37 -5.71
C ARG A 58 -3.95 11.73 -6.35
N GLU A 59 -2.91 12.28 -6.96
CA GLU A 59 -2.90 13.51 -7.75
C GLU A 59 -3.64 14.65 -7.04
N ARG A 60 -3.04 15.19 -5.98
CA ARG A 60 -3.66 16.24 -5.12
C ARG A 60 -4.23 17.44 -5.90
N TYR A 61 -3.66 17.79 -7.05
CA TYR A 61 -4.16 18.88 -7.90
C TYR A 61 -4.92 18.39 -9.15
N GLY A 62 -4.74 17.13 -9.53
CA GLY A 62 -5.37 16.50 -10.69
C GLY A 62 -6.61 15.72 -10.29
N ALA A 63 -6.48 14.40 -10.13
CA ALA A 63 -7.59 13.51 -9.79
C ALA A 63 -8.29 13.81 -8.46
N LYS A 64 -7.58 14.35 -7.44
CA LYS A 64 -8.12 14.67 -6.10
C LYS A 64 -8.83 13.49 -5.45
N GLU A 65 -8.20 12.32 -5.51
CA GLU A 65 -8.75 11.07 -5.00
C GLU A 65 -8.09 10.71 -3.66
N ILE A 66 -8.91 10.27 -2.71
CA ILE A 66 -8.44 9.46 -1.57
C ILE A 66 -8.83 8.02 -1.87
N LEU A 67 -7.84 7.15 -1.85
CA LEU A 67 -7.93 5.75 -2.20
C LEU A 67 -7.75 4.90 -0.95
N MET A 68 -8.33 3.70 -0.96
CA MET A 68 -8.11 2.67 0.04
C MET A 68 -7.58 1.40 -0.61
N ALA A 69 -6.64 0.75 0.08
CA ALA A 69 -6.24 -0.63 -0.15
C ALA A 69 -6.51 -1.46 1.11
N CYS A 70 -6.83 -2.73 0.92
CA CYS A 70 -6.91 -3.73 1.97
C CYS A 70 -6.10 -4.95 1.53
N PHE A 71 -5.21 -5.42 2.40
CA PHE A 71 -4.34 -6.55 2.13
C PHE A 71 -3.97 -7.27 3.42
N THR A 72 -3.42 -8.46 3.29
CA THR A 72 -2.92 -9.28 4.40
C THR A 72 -1.40 -9.46 4.31
N GLU A 73 -0.77 -9.93 5.38
CA GLU A 73 0.64 -10.32 5.33
C GLU A 73 0.90 -11.44 4.29
N GLU A 74 -0.08 -12.33 4.08
CA GLU A 74 0.00 -13.37 3.05
C GLU A 74 0.08 -12.77 1.63
N ASP A 75 -0.67 -11.70 1.37
CA ASP A 75 -0.59 -10.98 0.08
C ASP A 75 0.81 -10.39 -0.12
N ILE A 76 1.42 -9.86 0.95
CA ILE A 76 2.78 -9.32 0.92
C ILE A 76 3.81 -10.40 0.66
N ASN A 77 3.71 -11.52 1.37
CA ASN A 77 4.61 -12.66 1.22
C ASN A 77 4.53 -13.26 -0.20
N LYS A 78 3.34 -13.28 -0.81
CA LYS A 78 3.12 -13.73 -2.19
C LYS A 78 3.44 -12.68 -3.25
N GLY A 79 3.63 -11.42 -2.86
CA GLY A 79 3.85 -10.29 -3.75
C GLY A 79 2.67 -9.96 -4.67
N ARG A 80 1.46 -10.40 -4.34
CA ARG A 80 0.23 -10.15 -5.09
C ARG A 80 -1.00 -10.24 -4.18
N PHE A 81 -2.06 -9.52 -4.53
CA PHE A 81 -3.38 -9.64 -3.91
C PHE A 81 -3.98 -11.03 -4.19
N ALA A 82 -3.84 -11.95 -3.24
CA ALA A 82 -4.26 -13.34 -3.33
C ALA A 82 -5.46 -13.65 -2.42
N SER A 83 -5.66 -12.89 -1.33
CA SER A 83 -6.81 -13.09 -0.46
C SER A 83 -8.10 -12.55 -1.11
N PRO A 84 -9.25 -13.25 -0.97
CA PRO A 84 -10.51 -12.84 -1.63
C PRO A 84 -11.05 -11.47 -1.21
N THR A 85 -10.66 -11.00 -0.03
CA THR A 85 -11.10 -9.74 0.57
C THR A 85 -10.15 -8.59 0.27
N SER A 86 -9.01 -8.86 -0.36
CA SER A 86 -7.97 -7.87 -0.62
C SER A 86 -8.25 -7.11 -1.90
N TYR A 87 -7.94 -5.82 -1.88
CA TYR A 87 -8.15 -4.91 -3.01
C TYR A 87 -7.20 -3.74 -2.93
N THR A 88 -7.02 -3.06 -4.07
CA THR A 88 -6.26 -1.82 -4.16
C THR A 88 -7.01 -0.78 -4.98
N ARG A 89 -6.60 0.48 -4.86
CA ARG A 89 -7.08 1.61 -5.66
C ARG A 89 -8.59 1.84 -5.57
N LYS A 90 -9.21 1.45 -4.45
CA LYS A 90 -10.64 1.70 -4.22
C LYS A 90 -10.82 3.17 -3.85
N ILE A 91 -11.46 3.97 -4.71
CA ILE A 91 -11.77 5.36 -4.39
C ILE A 91 -12.78 5.39 -3.25
N ILE A 92 -12.45 6.12 -2.18
CA ILE A 92 -13.33 6.32 -1.02
C ILE A 92 -13.78 7.77 -0.87
N CYS A 93 -13.04 8.72 -1.45
CA CYS A 93 -13.41 10.11 -1.54
C CYS A 93 -12.86 10.70 -2.83
N LYS A 94 -13.65 11.56 -3.48
CA LYS A 94 -13.25 12.32 -4.66
C LYS A 94 -13.88 13.71 -4.60
N VAL A 95 -13.06 14.73 -4.82
CA VAL A 95 -13.46 16.14 -4.83
C VAL A 95 -13.48 16.70 -6.23
#